data_AF-A0A965QGK6-F1
#
_entry.id   AF-A0A965QGK6-F1
#
_cell.length_a   1.000
_cell.length_b   1.000
_cell.length_c   1.000
_cell.angle_alpha   90.00
_cell.angle_beta   90.00
_cell.angle_gamma   90.00
#
_symmetry.space_group_name_H-M   'P 1'
#
loop_
_entity.id
_entity.type
_entity.pdbx_description
1 polymer ?
#
loop_
_entity_poly.entity_id
_entity_poly.type
_entity_poly.pdbx_seq_one_letter_code
_entity_poly.pdbx_strand_id
1 'polypeptide(L)' 'MNEAETRAELIDPKLKACGWGVVEGSKILREYNITAGRIQTGGRRSQAIFADYVLSYKGIKLA' A
#
# COMPACT_ATOMS: atom_id res chain seq x y z
N MET A 1 17.07 -1.67 13.66
CA MET A 1 16.13 -2.52 12.90
C MET A 1 14.71 -2.25 13.37
N ASN A 2 14.10 -1.24 12.78
CA ASN A 2 12.69 -0.90 12.93
C ASN A 2 11.90 -1.40 11.71
N GLU A 3 10.58 -1.17 11.72
CA GLU A 3 9.71 -1.59 10.62
C GLU A 3 10.07 -0.91 9.29
N ALA A 4 10.39 0.38 9.31
CA ALA A 4 10.76 1.15 8.11
C ALA A 4 12.08 0.66 7.48
N GLU A 5 13.08 0.36 8.29
CA GLU A 5 14.36 -0.23 7.86
C GLU A 5 14.12 -1.62 7.25
N THR A 6 13.34 -2.47 7.91
CA THR A 6 12.98 -3.81 7.41
C THR A 6 12.25 -3.70 6.06
N ARG A 7 11.38 -2.72 5.93
CA ARG A 7 10.60 -2.44 4.72
C ARG A 7 11.51 -2.04 3.54
N ALA A 8 12.42 -1.10 3.77
CA ALA A 8 13.36 -0.61 2.76
C ALA A 8 14.43 -1.65 2.38
N GLU A 9 14.97 -2.39 3.35
CA GLU A 9 16.11 -3.29 3.11
C GLU A 9 15.70 -4.70 2.68
N LEU A 10 14.50 -5.18 3.06
CA LEU A 10 14.09 -6.55 2.78
C LEU A 10 12.87 -6.66 1.88
N ILE A 11 11.87 -5.77 2.02
CA ILE A 11 10.60 -5.89 1.29
C ILE A 11 10.66 -5.20 -0.07
N ASP A 12 11.10 -3.95 -0.13
CA ASP A 12 11.23 -3.19 -1.39
C ASP A 12 12.10 -3.93 -2.43
N PRO A 13 13.27 -4.52 -2.08
CA PRO A 13 14.09 -5.26 -3.04
C PRO A 13 13.39 -6.52 -3.55
N LYS A 14 12.63 -7.21 -2.71
CA LYS A 14 11.87 -8.41 -3.11
C LYS A 14 10.72 -8.07 -4.05
N LEU A 15 9.96 -7.01 -3.76
CA LEU A 15 8.89 -6.54 -4.64
C LEU A 15 9.46 -6.18 -6.03
N LYS A 16 10.59 -5.46 -6.05
CA LYS A 16 11.29 -5.10 -7.27
C LYS A 16 11.83 -6.32 -8.02
N ALA A 17 12.43 -7.29 -7.32
CA ALA A 17 12.90 -8.55 -7.90
C ALA A 17 11.76 -9.38 -8.51
N CYS A 18 10.56 -9.31 -7.93
CA CYS A 18 9.34 -9.90 -8.49
C CYS A 18 8.73 -9.09 -9.65
N GLY A 19 9.36 -7.97 -10.07
CA GLY A 19 8.95 -7.16 -11.21
C GLY A 19 7.99 -6.02 -10.89
N TRP A 20 7.57 -5.84 -9.63
CA TRP A 20 6.71 -4.72 -9.25
C TRP A 20 7.45 -3.40 -9.30
N GLY A 21 6.86 -2.40 -9.98
CA GLY A 21 7.49 -1.10 -10.23
C GLY A 21 8.59 -1.13 -11.30
N VAL A 22 8.84 -2.29 -11.93
CA VAL A 22 9.80 -2.45 -13.04
C VAL A 22 9.07 -2.83 -14.33
N VAL A 23 8.13 -3.78 -14.24
CA VAL A 23 7.29 -4.19 -15.38
C VAL A 23 6.37 -3.04 -15.77
N GLU A 24 6.25 -2.77 -17.07
CA GLU A 24 5.39 -1.71 -17.57
C GLU A 24 3.94 -1.88 -17.08
N GLY A 25 3.36 -0.79 -16.58
CA GLY A 25 2.02 -0.78 -16.00
C GLY A 25 1.93 -1.31 -14.57
N SER A 26 3.01 -1.88 -14.00
CA SER A 26 3.08 -2.25 -12.59
C SER A 26 3.45 -1.04 -11.72
N LYS A 27 2.80 -0.90 -10.56
CA LYS A 27 3.03 0.17 -9.59
C LYS A 27 2.94 -0.37 -8.18
N ILE A 28 3.76 0.20 -7.31
CA ILE A 28 3.73 -0.03 -5.87
C ILE A 28 3.23 1.25 -5.21
N LEU A 29 2.10 1.19 -4.54
CA LEU A 29 1.53 2.29 -3.76
C LEU A 29 1.84 2.03 -2.29
N ARG A 30 2.65 2.90 -1.68
CA ARG A 30 3.03 2.79 -0.26
C ARG A 30 2.08 3.62 0.60
N GLU A 31 1.84 3.15 1.83
CA GLU A 31 1.00 3.83 2.84
C GLU A 31 -0.39 4.21 2.28
N TYR A 32 -0.99 3.27 1.55
CA TYR A 32 -2.22 3.50 0.82
C TYR A 32 -3.42 3.53 1.77
N ASN A 33 -4.17 4.63 1.74
CA ASN A 33 -5.43 4.73 2.47
C ASN A 33 -6.52 3.90 1.77
N ILE A 34 -6.91 2.79 2.39
CA ILE A 34 -7.96 1.90 1.86
C ILE A 34 -9.33 2.51 2.13
N THR A 35 -9.58 2.95 3.36
CA THR A 35 -10.88 3.51 3.74
C THR A 35 -10.71 4.74 4.60
N ALA A 36 -11.53 5.76 4.32
CA ALA A 36 -11.64 6.96 5.16
C ALA A 36 -12.43 6.71 6.47
N GLY A 37 -12.68 5.45 6.85
CA GLY A 37 -13.51 5.07 7.99
C GLY A 37 -15.02 5.16 7.73
N ARG A 38 -15.80 4.38 8.48
CA ARG A 38 -17.27 4.36 8.45
C ARG A 38 -17.81 5.68 9.00
N ILE A 39 -18.80 6.26 8.32
CA ILE A 39 -19.52 7.44 8.82
C ILE A 39 -20.32 7.06 10.08
N GLN A 40 -20.15 7.84 11.14
CA GLN A 40 -20.86 7.69 12.41
C GLN A 40 -21.73 8.91 12.68
N THR A 41 -22.77 8.74 13.48
CA THR A 41 -23.68 9.82 13.90
C THR A 41 -22.90 10.94 14.61
N GLY A 42 -23.29 12.19 14.39
CA GLY A 42 -22.62 13.36 14.98
C GLY A 42 -21.40 13.86 14.20
N GLY A 43 -21.31 13.55 12.90
CA GLY A 43 -20.29 14.10 12.01
C GLY A 43 -18.89 13.48 12.15
N ARG A 44 -18.77 12.37 12.88
CA ARG A 44 -17.50 11.66 13.10
C ARG A 44 -17.35 10.48 12.15
N ARG A 45 -16.11 10.03 11.93
CA ARG A 45 -15.80 8.79 11.21
C ARG A 45 -15.03 7.84 12.13
N SER A 46 -15.20 6.54 11.90
CA SER A 46 -14.37 5.52 12.54
C SER A 46 -12.92 5.60 12.05
N GLN A 47 -12.03 4.83 12.67
CA GLN A 47 -10.63 4.74 12.26
C GLN A 47 -10.51 4.36 10.78
N ALA A 48 -9.66 5.10 10.07
CA ALA A 48 -9.28 4.82 8.70
C ALA A 48 -8.36 3.60 8.63
N ILE A 49 -8.47 2.83 7.56
CA ILE A 49 -7.65 1.63 7.35
C ILE A 49 -6.60 1.96 6.30
N PHE A 50 -5.35 1.68 6.62
CA PHE A 50 -4.20 1.88 5.76
C PHE A 50 -3.57 0.52 5.43
N ALA A 51 -3.06 0.41 4.21
CA ALA A 51 -2.19 -0.68 3.79
C ALA A 51 -0.78 -0.15 3.61
N ASP A 52 0.20 -0.93 4.05
CA ASP A 52 1.61 -0.61 3.87
C ASP A 52 2.02 -0.60 2.41
N TYR A 53 1.43 -1.52 1.64
CA TYR A 53 1.63 -1.69 0.22
C TYR A 53 0.33 -2.05 -0.48
N VAL A 54 0.10 -1.44 -1.64
CA VAL A 54 -0.89 -1.87 -2.62
C VAL A 54 -0.19 -2.03 -3.97
N LEU A 55 -0.35 -3.19 -4.57
CA LEU A 55 0.22 -3.57 -5.86
C LEU A 55 -0.83 -3.34 -6.94
N SER A 56 -0.50 -2.49 -7.90
CA SER A 56 -1.39 -2.11 -8.99
C SER A 56 -0.80 -2.52 -10.33
N TYR A 57 -1.60 -3.08 -11.21
CA TYR A 57 -1.22 -3.37 -12.60
C TYR A 57 -2.23 -2.76 -13.57
N LYS A 58 -1.76 -1.95 -14.51
CA LYS A 58 -2.58 -1.24 -15.51
C LYS A 58 -3.79 -0.50 -14.92
N GLY A 59 -3.59 0.09 -13.74
CA GLY A 59 -4.62 0.85 -13.01
C GLY A 59 -5.57 0.01 -12.15
N ILE A 60 -5.39 -1.32 -12.12
CA ILE A 60 -6.18 -2.24 -11.30
C ILE A 60 -5.37 -2.60 -10.06
N LYS A 61 -5.94 -2.42 -8.86
CA LYS A 61 -5.35 -2.84 -7.58
C LYS A 61 -5.57 -4.34 -7.44
N LEU A 62 -4.49 -5.09 -7.23
CA LEU A 62 -4.50 -6.55 -7.17
C LEU A 62 -4.30 -7.06 -5.73
N ALA A 63 -3.53 -6.34 -4.93
CA ALA A 63 -3.28 -6.59 -3.51
C ALA A 63 -3.10 -5.25 -2.80
#